data_AF-A0A2K8KQE3-F1
#
_entry.id   AF-A0A2K8KQE3-F1
#
_cell.length_a   1.000
_cell.length_b   1.000
_cell.length_c   1.000
_cell.angle_alpha   90.00
_cell.angle_beta   90.00
_cell.angle_gamma   90.00
#
_symmetry.space_group_name_H-M   'P 1'
#
loop_
_entity.id
_entity.type
_entity.pdbx_description
1 polymer ?
#
loop_
_entity_poly.entity_id
_entity_poly.type
_entity_poly.pdbx_seq_one_letter_code
_entity_poly.pdbx_strand_id
1 'polypeptide(L)'
;MAKICRNYKKWVEEKIEQPIDEWVEKTEKRCKKRKWYDPRRWFCWLVTTLVKVVRWVVVWVGKWLTYVVCQIVTSVLNFLAVVVGLILSIPIIGRLIGLIWHGLIDLFWRIISLLDVLAGIFGLHLPKKLRVCIIILIDEKRNPMATAASLQPDIDKAKQIYKDTCNVKFIVSAIHTLASPAPKANLDPNCGAGALGDDLWLAGTYYENNANVQCFDSAFLRLIGYAAPVVVFAVRAVANNKGCSLGPFTDYVTIEGKDPICLAHEVAHACGLWHNGGRANLANHICGGTELKGWQIEIVRSSRHVTFL
;
A
#
# COMPACT_ATOMS: atom_id res chain seq x y z
N MET A 1 9.93 -1.48 -8.59
CA MET A 1 10.90 -0.34 -8.46
C MET A 1 10.48 0.57 -7.31
N ALA A 2 11.38 0.90 -6.36
CA ALA A 2 10.99 1.73 -5.21
C ALA A 2 10.57 3.14 -5.65
N LYS A 3 9.26 3.35 -5.77
CA LYS A 3 8.59 4.65 -5.95
C LYS A 3 9.15 5.70 -4.97
N ILE A 4 9.62 5.25 -3.81
CA ILE A 4 10.33 6.00 -2.78
C ILE A 4 11.60 6.68 -3.32
N CYS A 5 12.49 5.98 -4.03
CA CYS A 5 13.73 6.60 -4.55
C CYS A 5 13.42 7.67 -5.61
N ARG A 6 12.39 7.47 -6.44
CA ARG A 6 11.93 8.48 -7.41
C ARG A 6 11.30 9.70 -6.73
N ASN A 7 10.47 9.47 -5.71
CA ASN A 7 9.83 10.53 -4.94
C ASN A 7 10.86 11.37 -4.18
N TYR A 8 11.90 10.76 -3.61
CA TYR A 8 13.00 11.48 -2.97
C TYR A 8 13.75 12.36 -3.97
N LYS A 9 14.11 11.81 -5.15
CA LYS A 9 14.76 12.59 -6.21
C LYS A 9 13.92 13.82 -6.59
N LYS A 10 12.62 13.64 -6.77
CA LYS A 10 11.67 14.71 -7.09
C LYS A 10 11.55 15.74 -5.96
N TRP A 11 11.54 15.30 -4.70
CA TRP A 11 11.52 16.19 -3.54
C TRP A 11 12.78 17.06 -3.47
N VAL A 12 13.96 16.50 -3.71
CA VAL A 12 15.22 17.29 -3.75
C VAL A 12 15.19 18.30 -4.90
N GLU A 13 14.64 17.93 -6.06
CA GLU A 13 14.46 18.85 -7.20
C GLU A 13 13.52 20.02 -6.85
N GLU A 14 12.34 19.74 -6.29
CA GLU A 14 11.32 20.76 -6.02
C GLU A 14 11.63 21.62 -4.78
N LYS A 15 12.20 21.03 -3.72
CA LYS A 15 12.37 21.73 -2.43
C LYS A 15 13.77 22.27 -2.17
N ILE A 16 14.78 21.78 -2.88
CA ILE A 16 16.18 22.23 -2.68
C ILE A 16 16.70 22.94 -3.92
N GLU A 17 16.58 22.36 -5.13
CA GLU A 17 17.14 22.99 -6.33
C GLU A 17 16.39 24.23 -6.79
N GLN A 18 15.08 24.11 -7.03
CA GLN A 18 14.27 25.22 -7.54
C GLN A 18 14.37 26.51 -6.70
N PRO A 19 14.22 26.48 -5.36
CA PRO A 19 14.31 27.71 -4.57
C PRO A 19 15.72 28.33 -4.55
N ILE A 20 16.77 27.50 -4.61
CA ILE A 20 18.15 28.00 -4.70
C ILE A 20 18.38 28.65 -6.07
N ASP A 21 17.89 28.03 -7.15
CA ASP A 21 18.00 28.58 -8.51
C ASP A 21 17.26 29.92 -8.65
N GLU A 22 16.03 29.99 -8.16
CA GLU A 22 15.28 31.25 -8.12
C GLU A 22 16.01 32.33 -7.32
N TRP A 23 16.60 31.97 -6.18
CA TRP A 23 17.35 32.92 -5.35
C TRP A 23 18.61 33.40 -6.06
N VAL A 24 19.37 32.50 -6.69
CA VAL A 24 20.57 32.83 -7.47
C VAL A 24 20.22 33.74 -8.64
N GLU A 25 19.17 33.42 -9.40
CA GLU A 25 18.71 34.26 -10.52
C GLU A 25 18.24 35.65 -10.06
N LYS A 26 17.44 35.73 -8.99
CA LYS A 26 16.97 37.01 -8.42
C LYS A 26 18.15 37.85 -7.92
N THR A 27 19.19 37.20 -7.40
CA THR A 27 20.39 37.87 -6.91
C THR A 27 21.26 38.34 -8.09
N GLU A 28 21.51 37.48 -9.09
CA GLU A 28 22.23 37.87 -10.31
C GLU A 28 21.55 39.02 -11.06
N LYS A 29 20.22 39.00 -11.20
CA LYS A 29 19.45 40.10 -11.82
C LYS A 29 19.61 41.42 -11.05
N ARG A 30 19.58 41.38 -9.71
CA ARG A 30 19.84 42.57 -8.87
C ARG A 30 21.28 43.07 -8.98
N CYS A 31 22.25 42.16 -9.09
CA CYS A 31 23.66 42.52 -9.13
C CYS A 31 24.11 42.97 -10.55
N LYS A 32 23.49 42.48 -11.63
CA LYS A 32 23.73 42.95 -13.02
C LYS A 32 23.27 44.40 -13.26
N LYS A 33 22.31 44.91 -12.49
CA LYS A 33 21.89 46.32 -12.54
C LYS A 33 22.94 47.30 -11.99
N ARG A 34 24.00 46.80 -11.33
CA ARG A 34 25.07 47.64 -10.77
C ARG A 34 26.22 47.84 -11.76
N LYS A 35 26.83 49.02 -11.71
CA LYS A 35 27.98 49.36 -12.55
C LYS A 35 29.16 48.42 -12.28
N TRP A 36 29.98 48.19 -13.30
CA TRP A 36 31.11 47.23 -13.27
C TRP A 36 32.04 47.43 -12.07
N TYR A 37 32.32 48.70 -11.72
CA TYR A 37 33.34 49.11 -10.76
C TYR A 37 32.86 49.18 -9.30
N ASP A 38 31.61 48.80 -9.02
CA ASP A 38 31.09 48.76 -7.65
C ASP A 38 31.59 47.47 -6.93
N PRO A 39 32.32 47.57 -5.80
CA PRO A 39 32.83 46.41 -5.07
C PRO A 39 31.73 45.44 -4.62
N ARG A 40 30.48 45.91 -4.48
CA ARG A 40 29.32 45.05 -4.17
C ARG A 40 28.95 44.11 -5.31
N ARG A 41 29.33 44.42 -6.56
CA ARG A 41 29.12 43.56 -7.73
C ARG A 41 30.07 42.36 -7.72
N TRP A 42 31.33 42.58 -7.33
CA TRP A 42 32.33 41.53 -7.14
C TRP A 42 31.96 40.59 -5.99
N PHE A 43 31.53 41.17 -4.86
CA PHE A 43 31.03 40.39 -3.72
C PHE A 43 29.78 39.56 -4.08
N CYS A 44 28.82 40.13 -4.82
CA CYS A 44 27.69 39.37 -5.36
C CYS A 44 28.14 38.17 -6.20
N TRP A 45 29.07 38.38 -7.14
CA TRP A 45 29.54 37.31 -8.03
C TRP A 45 30.20 36.18 -7.24
N LEU A 46 31.03 36.52 -6.25
CA LEU A 46 31.69 35.55 -5.38
C LEU A 46 30.66 34.75 -4.57
N VAL A 47 29.67 35.42 -3.96
CA VAL A 47 28.60 34.76 -3.19
C VAL A 47 27.74 33.86 -4.08
N THR A 48 27.31 34.32 -5.25
CA THR A 48 26.49 33.49 -6.16
C THR A 48 27.27 32.29 -6.69
N THR A 49 28.57 32.45 -6.96
CA THR A 49 29.43 31.36 -7.43
C THR A 49 29.66 30.33 -6.32
N LEU A 50 29.92 30.78 -5.10
CA LEU A 50 30.10 29.91 -3.94
C LEU A 50 28.82 29.11 -3.65
N VAL A 51 27.65 29.75 -3.69
CA VAL A 51 26.35 29.06 -3.52
C VAL A 51 26.10 28.04 -4.64
N LYS A 52 26.45 28.35 -5.90
CA LYS A 52 26.36 27.38 -7.02
C LYS A 52 27.25 26.15 -6.80
N VAL A 53 28.49 26.37 -6.35
CA VAL A 53 29.44 25.27 -6.08
C VAL A 53 28.98 24.43 -4.89
N VAL A 54 28.57 25.06 -3.78
CA VAL A 54 28.05 24.35 -2.61
C VAL A 54 26.79 23.56 -2.97
N ARG A 55 25.85 24.15 -3.71
CA ARG A 55 24.69 23.42 -4.25
C ARG A 55 25.12 22.23 -5.08
N TRP A 56 26.02 22.43 -6.04
CA TRP A 56 26.46 21.35 -6.93
C TRP A 56 27.03 20.19 -6.13
N VAL A 57 27.90 20.45 -5.15
CA VAL A 57 28.45 19.41 -4.28
C VAL A 57 27.34 18.73 -3.46
N VAL A 58 26.49 19.48 -2.77
CA VAL A 58 25.44 18.92 -1.89
C VAL A 58 24.41 18.13 -2.69
N VAL A 59 23.99 18.62 -3.86
CA VAL A 59 22.98 17.98 -4.70
C VAL A 59 23.57 16.79 -5.43
N TRP A 60 24.77 16.91 -5.98
CA TRP A 60 25.40 15.80 -6.70
C TRP A 60 25.75 14.67 -5.74
N VAL A 61 26.41 14.97 -4.62
CA VAL A 61 26.72 13.96 -3.60
C VAL A 61 25.42 13.42 -2.98
N GLY A 62 24.50 14.30 -2.55
CA GLY A 62 23.27 13.89 -1.88
C GLY A 62 22.30 13.11 -2.78
N LYS A 63 22.00 13.57 -4.00
CA LYS A 63 21.09 12.84 -4.89
C LYS A 63 21.70 11.53 -5.35
N TRP A 64 22.96 11.56 -5.78
CA TRP A 64 23.56 10.40 -6.45
C TRP A 64 23.94 9.32 -5.43
N LEU A 65 24.55 9.69 -4.30
CA LEU A 65 24.87 8.74 -3.23
C LEU A 65 23.59 8.11 -2.66
N THR A 66 22.59 8.92 -2.31
CA THR A 66 21.33 8.39 -1.77
C THR A 66 20.58 7.56 -2.81
N TYR A 67 20.59 7.94 -4.09
CA TYR A 67 19.97 7.14 -5.15
C TYR A 67 20.65 5.78 -5.33
N VAL A 68 21.99 5.74 -5.40
CA VAL A 68 22.75 4.50 -5.56
C VAL A 68 22.58 3.60 -4.35
N VAL A 69 22.69 4.14 -3.13
CA VAL A 69 22.47 3.38 -1.90
C VAL A 69 21.03 2.88 -1.84
N CYS A 70 20.02 3.72 -2.17
CA CYS A 70 18.61 3.30 -2.25
C CYS A 70 18.42 2.17 -3.28
N GLN A 71 19.07 2.25 -4.44
CA GLN A 71 19.00 1.21 -5.47
C GLN A 71 19.60 -0.11 -5.00
N ILE A 72 20.81 -0.08 -4.44
CA ILE A 72 21.51 -1.28 -3.97
C ILE A 72 20.74 -1.91 -2.80
N VAL A 73 20.38 -1.11 -1.79
CA VAL A 73 19.65 -1.59 -0.61
C VAL A 73 18.28 -2.15 -1.01
N THR A 74 17.49 -1.45 -1.83
CA THR A 74 16.19 -1.98 -2.26
C THR A 74 16.37 -3.24 -3.11
N SER A 75 17.39 -3.32 -3.96
CA SER A 75 17.61 -4.52 -4.78
C SER A 75 18.02 -5.72 -3.95
N VAL A 76 18.94 -5.53 -2.99
CA VAL A 76 19.36 -6.57 -2.04
C VAL A 76 18.18 -7.01 -1.17
N LEU A 77 17.39 -6.06 -0.65
CA LEU A 77 16.21 -6.36 0.15
C LEU A 77 15.11 -7.07 -0.66
N ASN A 78 14.89 -6.69 -1.92
CA ASN A 78 13.96 -7.40 -2.81
C ASN A 78 14.44 -8.82 -3.11
N PHE A 79 15.74 -8.99 -3.35
CA PHE A 79 16.33 -10.31 -3.60
C PHE A 79 16.20 -11.20 -2.37
N LEU A 80 16.57 -10.69 -1.19
CA LEU A 80 16.36 -11.39 0.08
C LEU A 80 14.87 -11.64 0.35
N ALA A 81 13.97 -10.75 -0.04
CA ALA A 81 12.52 -10.95 0.05
C ALA A 81 12.03 -12.09 -0.83
N VAL A 82 12.58 -12.25 -2.03
CA VAL A 82 12.27 -13.38 -2.90
C VAL A 82 12.78 -14.67 -2.27
N VAL A 83 13.99 -14.68 -1.70
CA VAL A 83 14.57 -15.87 -1.05
C VAL A 83 13.79 -16.25 0.22
N VAL A 84 13.47 -15.29 1.08
CA VAL A 84 12.64 -15.51 2.27
C VAL A 84 11.22 -15.88 1.87
N GLY A 85 10.65 -15.24 0.85
CA GLY A 85 9.35 -15.58 0.27
C GLY A 85 9.30 -17.01 -0.28
N LEU A 86 10.39 -17.48 -0.89
CA LEU A 86 10.54 -18.87 -1.32
C LEU A 86 10.57 -19.84 -0.12
N ILE A 87 11.26 -19.48 0.97
CA ILE A 87 11.27 -20.28 2.20
C ILE A 87 9.89 -20.28 2.88
N LEU A 88 9.20 -19.14 2.89
CA LEU A 88 7.82 -19.00 3.39
C LEU A 88 6.78 -19.62 2.45
N SER A 89 7.13 -19.96 1.21
CA SER A 89 6.27 -20.68 0.27
C SER A 89 6.22 -22.18 0.52
N ILE A 90 7.08 -22.72 1.41
CA ILE A 90 7.03 -24.12 1.81
C ILE A 90 5.65 -24.40 2.42
N PRO A 91 4.87 -25.36 1.87
CA PRO A 91 3.54 -25.68 2.36
C PRO A 91 3.57 -25.98 3.86
N ILE A 92 2.54 -25.56 4.59
CA ILE A 92 2.38 -25.77 6.04
C ILE A 92 3.37 -24.96 6.88
N ILE A 93 4.68 -25.20 6.79
CA ILE A 93 5.69 -24.57 7.66
C ILE A 93 5.85 -23.09 7.35
N GLY A 94 5.99 -22.73 6.08
CA GLY A 94 6.17 -21.34 5.66
C GLY A 94 4.93 -20.48 5.90
N ARG A 95 3.73 -21.06 5.69
CA ARG A 95 2.45 -20.40 5.99
C ARG A 95 2.22 -20.21 7.49
N LEU A 96 2.53 -21.21 8.32
CA LEU A 96 2.36 -21.12 9.77
C LEU A 96 3.31 -20.06 10.37
N ILE A 97 4.56 -20.02 9.91
CA ILE A 97 5.51 -18.94 10.27
C ILE A 97 4.98 -17.59 9.77
N GLY A 98 4.47 -17.53 8.54
CA GLY A 98 3.89 -16.30 7.96
C GLY A 98 2.71 -15.75 8.76
N LEU A 99 1.78 -16.60 9.21
CA LEU A 99 0.66 -16.20 10.06
C LEU A 99 1.14 -15.58 11.38
N ILE A 100 2.11 -16.22 12.05
CA ILE A 100 2.69 -15.70 13.30
C ILE A 100 3.40 -14.38 13.03
N TRP A 101 4.20 -14.31 11.96
CA TRP A 101 4.97 -13.12 11.59
C TRP A 101 4.06 -11.92 11.27
N HIS A 102 3.02 -12.12 10.46
CA HIS A 102 2.04 -11.07 10.14
C HIS A 102 1.27 -10.61 11.38
N GLY A 103 0.87 -11.54 12.26
CA GLY A 103 0.24 -11.21 13.53
C GLY A 103 1.14 -10.36 14.44
N LEU A 104 2.43 -10.73 14.57
CA LEU A 104 3.41 -9.98 15.37
C LEU A 104 3.67 -8.58 14.80
N ILE A 105 3.81 -8.46 13.48
CA ILE A 105 4.00 -7.16 12.82
C ILE A 105 2.76 -6.28 13.00
N ASP A 106 1.55 -6.82 12.82
CA ASP A 106 0.31 -6.06 13.05
C ASP A 106 0.23 -5.56 14.49
N LEU A 107 0.52 -6.42 15.47
CA LEU A 107 0.56 -6.03 16.88
C LEU A 107 1.57 -4.91 17.15
N PHE A 108 2.79 -5.04 16.62
CA PHE A 108 3.83 -4.02 16.76
C PHE A 108 3.39 -2.66 16.18
N TRP A 109 2.80 -2.65 14.98
CA TRP A 109 2.33 -1.41 14.36
C TRP A 109 1.10 -0.82 15.04
N ARG A 110 0.23 -1.64 15.65
CA ARG A 110 -0.87 -1.15 16.49
C ARG A 110 -0.35 -0.42 17.72
N ILE A 111 0.71 -0.93 18.36
CA ILE A 111 1.36 -0.26 19.51
C ILE A 111 1.94 1.10 19.08
N ILE A 112 2.66 1.17 17.95
CA ILE A 112 3.19 2.45 17.44
C ILE A 112 2.06 3.41 17.09
N SER A 113 0.95 2.90 16.57
CA SER A 113 -0.21 3.70 16.19
C SER A 113 -1.03 4.22 17.37
N LEU A 114 -0.71 3.86 18.62
CA LEU A 114 -1.45 4.32 19.80
C LEU A 114 -1.52 5.85 19.90
N LEU A 115 -0.46 6.57 19.49
CA LEU A 115 -0.49 8.04 19.47
C LEU A 115 -1.49 8.59 18.44
N ASP A 116 -1.63 7.94 17.28
CA ASP A 116 -2.64 8.32 16.27
C ASP A 116 -4.05 7.95 16.72
N VAL A 117 -4.23 6.80 17.39
CA VAL A 117 -5.50 6.40 17.98
C VAL A 117 -5.95 7.41 19.04
N LEU A 118 -5.04 7.85 19.91
CA LEU A 118 -5.32 8.89 20.90
C LEU A 118 -5.73 10.20 20.21
N ALA A 119 -5.01 10.62 19.17
CA ALA A 119 -5.39 11.80 18.39
C ALA A 119 -6.76 11.64 17.71
N GLY A 120 -7.08 10.44 17.21
CA GLY A 120 -8.36 10.10 16.60
C GLY A 120 -9.53 10.12 17.58
N ILE A 121 -9.32 9.75 18.85
CA ILE A 121 -10.32 9.91 19.92
C ILE A 121 -10.70 11.39 20.12
N PHE A 122 -9.73 12.30 19.94
CA PHE A 122 -9.99 13.75 19.95
C PHE A 122 -10.50 14.31 18.60
N GLY A 123 -10.84 13.44 17.65
CA GLY A 123 -11.38 13.81 16.33
C GLY A 123 -10.32 14.26 15.31
N LEU A 124 -9.03 14.11 15.61
CA LEU A 124 -7.95 14.49 14.70
C LEU A 124 -7.56 13.31 13.80
N HIS A 125 -8.28 13.14 12.69
CA HIS A 125 -7.95 12.12 11.68
C HIS A 125 -7.05 12.70 10.59
N LEU A 126 -5.74 12.60 10.76
CA LEU A 126 -4.80 12.96 9.70
C LEU A 126 -5.02 12.10 8.44
N PRO A 127 -4.88 12.68 7.23
CA PRO A 127 -5.06 11.95 5.99
C PRO A 127 -4.07 10.78 5.85
N LYS A 128 -4.61 9.57 5.68
CA LYS A 128 -3.84 8.34 5.44
C LYS A 128 -4.16 7.76 4.07
N LYS A 129 -3.44 6.72 3.66
CA LYS A 129 -3.65 5.96 2.43
C LYS A 129 -3.66 4.46 2.71
N LEU A 130 -4.51 3.75 1.99
CA LEU A 130 -4.60 2.30 1.94
C LEU A 130 -4.44 1.87 0.48
N ARG A 131 -3.50 0.98 0.20
CA ARG A 131 -3.26 0.48 -1.16
C ARG A 131 -3.95 -0.86 -1.33
N VAL A 132 -4.56 -1.06 -2.49
CA VAL A 132 -5.19 -2.32 -2.87
C VAL A 132 -4.70 -2.74 -4.23
N CYS A 133 -4.43 -4.04 -4.41
CA CYS A 133 -4.11 -4.64 -5.69
C CYS A 133 -5.15 -5.71 -5.99
N ILE A 134 -5.81 -5.65 -7.14
CA ILE A 134 -6.89 -6.59 -7.47
C ILE A 134 -6.37 -7.60 -8.49
N ILE A 135 -6.61 -8.88 -8.24
CA ILE A 135 -6.27 -9.98 -9.14
C ILE A 135 -7.57 -10.72 -9.49
N ILE A 136 -7.92 -10.72 -10.76
CA ILE A 136 -9.08 -11.39 -11.32
C ILE A 136 -8.65 -12.78 -11.76
N LEU A 137 -9.24 -13.80 -11.14
CA LEU A 137 -9.03 -15.19 -11.54
C LEU A 137 -9.80 -15.50 -12.82
N ILE A 138 -9.34 -16.54 -13.52
CA ILE A 138 -9.96 -17.08 -14.71
C ILE A 138 -10.42 -18.51 -14.43
N ASP A 139 -11.60 -18.88 -14.93
CA ASP A 139 -12.11 -20.26 -14.82
C ASP A 139 -11.47 -21.23 -15.82
N GLU A 140 -11.83 -22.51 -15.69
CA GLU A 140 -11.38 -23.59 -16.57
C GLU A 140 -11.81 -23.37 -18.03
N LYS A 141 -12.86 -22.57 -18.28
CA LYS A 141 -13.37 -22.20 -19.60
C LYS A 141 -12.74 -20.91 -20.15
N ARG A 142 -11.74 -20.35 -19.47
CA ARG A 142 -11.06 -19.09 -19.79
C ARG A 142 -11.93 -17.83 -19.67
N ASN A 143 -13.02 -17.88 -18.91
CA ASN A 143 -13.79 -16.70 -18.57
C ASN A 143 -13.19 -16.01 -17.32
N PRO A 144 -12.93 -14.71 -17.37
CA PRO A 144 -12.53 -13.97 -16.18
C PRO A 144 -13.71 -13.82 -15.22
N MET A 145 -13.46 -13.92 -13.91
CA MET A 145 -14.51 -13.82 -12.89
C MET A 145 -15.12 -12.42 -12.77
N ALA A 146 -14.39 -11.41 -13.25
CA ALA A 146 -14.84 -10.03 -13.33
C ALA A 146 -14.12 -9.31 -14.47
N THR A 147 -14.53 -8.07 -14.76
CA THR A 147 -13.75 -7.14 -15.58
C THR A 147 -13.37 -5.93 -14.72
N ALA A 148 -12.32 -5.20 -15.09
CA ALA A 148 -11.97 -3.97 -14.40
C ALA A 148 -13.15 -2.98 -14.38
N ALA A 149 -13.92 -2.92 -15.46
CA ALA A 149 -15.10 -2.08 -15.57
C ALA A 149 -16.24 -2.52 -14.62
N SER A 150 -16.51 -3.81 -14.50
CA SER A 150 -17.57 -4.32 -13.61
C SER A 150 -17.23 -4.14 -12.12
N LEU A 151 -15.95 -4.08 -11.77
CA LEU A 151 -15.50 -3.81 -10.40
C LEU A 151 -15.48 -2.32 -10.04
N GLN A 152 -15.51 -1.44 -11.04
CA GLN A 152 -15.32 0.00 -10.85
C GLN A 152 -16.37 0.65 -9.90
N PRO A 153 -17.67 0.31 -9.97
CA PRO A 153 -18.67 0.86 -9.05
C PRO A 153 -18.35 0.56 -7.58
N ASP A 154 -18.00 -0.69 -7.25
CA ASP A 154 -17.67 -1.10 -5.89
C ASP A 154 -16.32 -0.56 -5.43
N ILE A 155 -15.35 -0.42 -6.35
CA ILE A 155 -14.08 0.29 -6.09
C ILE A 155 -14.35 1.76 -5.71
N ASP A 156 -15.21 2.45 -6.44
CA ASP A 156 -15.52 3.85 -6.18
C ASP A 156 -16.34 4.00 -4.89
N LYS A 157 -17.23 3.04 -4.62
CA LYS A 157 -17.93 2.98 -3.35
C LYS A 157 -16.98 2.76 -2.18
N ALA A 158 -16.01 1.85 -2.31
CA ALA A 158 -14.97 1.65 -1.31
C ALA A 158 -14.15 2.93 -1.09
N LYS A 159 -13.71 3.60 -2.16
CA LYS A 159 -13.02 4.89 -2.06
C LYS A 159 -13.82 5.92 -1.28
N GLN A 160 -15.13 6.01 -1.55
CA GLN A 160 -16.02 6.90 -0.82
C GLN A 160 -16.09 6.53 0.66
N ILE A 161 -16.40 5.27 0.99
CA ILE A 161 -16.53 4.80 2.38
C ILE A 161 -15.27 5.13 3.18
N TYR A 162 -14.09 4.68 2.73
CA TYR A 162 -12.84 4.90 3.47
C TYR A 162 -12.46 6.38 3.59
N LYS A 163 -12.81 7.19 2.59
CA LYS A 163 -12.56 8.63 2.63
C LYS A 163 -13.48 9.32 3.63
N ASP A 164 -14.77 9.02 3.60
CA ASP A 164 -15.80 9.69 4.39
C ASP A 164 -15.79 9.24 5.85
N THR A 165 -15.56 7.95 6.12
CA THR A 165 -15.59 7.42 7.50
C THR A 165 -14.24 7.51 8.19
N CYS A 166 -13.13 7.24 7.48
CA CYS A 166 -11.82 7.07 8.10
C CYS A 166 -10.80 8.16 7.73
N ASN A 167 -11.14 9.09 6.83
CA ASN A 167 -10.18 9.98 6.17
C ASN A 167 -8.96 9.23 5.56
N VAL A 168 -9.22 8.06 4.99
CA VAL A 168 -8.22 7.20 4.34
C VAL A 168 -8.44 7.23 2.83
N LYS A 169 -7.41 7.59 2.07
CA LYS A 169 -7.40 7.50 0.61
C LYS A 169 -7.20 6.05 0.18
N PHE A 170 -8.26 5.43 -0.31
CA PHE A 170 -8.21 4.10 -0.93
C PHE A 170 -7.61 4.18 -2.34
N ILE A 171 -6.50 3.48 -2.58
CA ILE A 171 -5.73 3.54 -3.83
C ILE A 171 -5.65 2.15 -4.44
N VAL A 172 -6.40 1.92 -5.51
CA VAL A 172 -6.21 0.74 -6.36
C VAL A 172 -4.92 0.95 -7.16
N SER A 173 -3.90 0.17 -6.85
CA SER A 173 -2.56 0.29 -7.45
C SER A 173 -2.50 -0.37 -8.82
N ALA A 174 -3.20 -1.49 -8.97
CA ALA A 174 -3.34 -2.21 -10.24
C ALA A 174 -4.54 -3.17 -10.18
N ILE A 175 -5.05 -3.53 -11.36
CA ILE A 175 -6.03 -4.60 -11.56
C ILE A 175 -5.42 -5.54 -12.60
N HIS A 176 -5.15 -6.78 -12.20
CA HIS A 176 -4.57 -7.81 -13.06
C HIS A 176 -5.61 -8.88 -13.35
N THR A 177 -5.65 -9.38 -14.58
CA THR A 177 -6.37 -10.60 -14.91
C THR A 177 -5.35 -11.69 -15.19
N LEU A 178 -5.44 -12.83 -14.52
CA LEU A 178 -4.49 -13.93 -14.74
C LEU A 178 -4.62 -14.47 -16.16
N ALA A 179 -3.52 -14.94 -16.74
CA ALA A 179 -3.54 -15.53 -18.08
C ALA A 179 -3.95 -17.02 -18.08
N SER A 180 -3.75 -17.70 -16.95
CA SER A 180 -3.98 -19.14 -16.80
C SER A 180 -5.18 -19.40 -15.89
N PRO A 181 -5.98 -20.46 -16.15
CA PRO A 181 -7.05 -20.88 -15.27
C PRO A 181 -6.55 -21.14 -13.84
N ALA A 182 -7.32 -20.68 -12.86
CA ALA A 182 -7.05 -20.97 -11.47
C ALA A 182 -7.55 -22.38 -11.09
N PRO A 183 -6.91 -23.06 -10.13
CA PRO A 183 -7.44 -24.29 -9.56
C PRO A 183 -8.83 -24.07 -8.97
N LYS A 184 -9.69 -25.10 -9.02
CA LYS A 184 -11.06 -25.01 -8.48
C LYS A 184 -11.09 -24.60 -7.01
N ALA A 185 -10.17 -25.09 -6.19
CA ALA A 185 -10.04 -24.71 -4.78
C ALA A 185 -9.78 -23.21 -4.55
N ASN A 186 -9.20 -22.52 -5.53
CA ASN A 186 -8.98 -21.07 -5.50
C ASN A 186 -10.10 -20.27 -6.19
N LEU A 187 -10.90 -20.92 -7.05
CA LEU A 187 -12.10 -20.30 -7.62
C LEU A 187 -13.28 -20.37 -6.66
N ASP A 188 -13.34 -21.42 -5.86
CA ASP A 188 -14.44 -21.73 -4.93
C ASP A 188 -13.92 -21.89 -3.48
N PRO A 189 -13.29 -20.85 -2.88
CA PRO A 189 -12.68 -20.96 -1.54
C PRO A 189 -13.72 -21.13 -0.42
N ASN A 190 -13.32 -21.84 0.64
CA ASN A 190 -14.08 -21.85 1.89
C ASN A 190 -13.96 -20.51 2.64
N CYS A 191 -14.76 -20.33 3.70
CA CYS A 191 -14.60 -19.21 4.64
C CYS A 191 -14.57 -19.68 6.11
N GLY A 192 -14.03 -18.85 7.00
CA GLY A 192 -13.89 -19.16 8.42
C GLY A 192 -12.82 -20.22 8.70
N ALA A 193 -13.13 -21.22 9.53
CA ALA A 193 -12.19 -22.28 9.87
C ALA A 193 -11.71 -23.09 8.65
N GLY A 194 -12.57 -23.26 7.65
CA GLY A 194 -12.21 -23.88 6.37
C GLY A 194 -11.21 -23.05 5.58
N ALA A 195 -11.36 -21.73 5.55
CA ALA A 195 -10.39 -20.83 4.91
C ALA A 195 -9.02 -20.90 5.57
N LEU A 196 -8.95 -20.99 6.90
CA LEU A 196 -7.67 -21.11 7.60
C LEU A 196 -6.96 -22.42 7.24
N GLY A 197 -7.70 -23.53 7.13
CA GLY A 197 -7.16 -24.81 6.66
C GLY A 197 -6.66 -24.76 5.22
N ASP A 198 -7.45 -24.17 4.31
CA ASP A 198 -7.07 -24.00 2.91
C ASP A 198 -5.85 -23.09 2.73
N ASP A 199 -5.75 -22.05 3.57
CA ASP A 199 -4.65 -21.08 3.57
C ASP A 199 -3.32 -21.64 4.08
N LEU A 200 -3.37 -22.62 4.99
CA LEU A 200 -2.20 -23.38 5.44
C LEU A 200 -1.73 -24.40 4.39
N TRP A 201 -2.55 -24.68 3.38
CA TRP A 201 -2.29 -25.66 2.33
C TRP A 201 -2.00 -25.00 0.96
N LEU A 202 -2.14 -25.77 -0.11
CA LEU A 202 -1.85 -25.39 -1.49
C LEU A 202 -2.66 -24.18 -1.99
N ALA A 203 -3.90 -24.00 -1.50
CA ALA A 203 -4.73 -22.88 -1.93
C ALA A 203 -4.15 -21.54 -1.45
N GLY A 204 -3.70 -21.46 -0.19
CA GLY A 204 -2.99 -20.29 0.34
C GLY A 204 -1.68 -20.01 -0.40
N THR A 205 -0.86 -21.05 -0.68
CA THR A 205 0.37 -20.89 -1.48
C THR A 205 0.09 -20.34 -2.87
N TYR A 206 -1.00 -20.77 -3.52
CA TYR A 206 -1.39 -20.24 -4.82
C TYR A 206 -1.71 -18.74 -4.78
N TYR A 207 -2.50 -18.30 -3.80
CA TYR A 207 -2.80 -16.88 -3.62
C TYR A 207 -1.53 -16.08 -3.31
N GLU A 208 -0.70 -16.56 -2.40
CA GLU A 208 0.55 -15.89 -1.99
C GLU A 208 1.51 -15.71 -3.17
N ASN A 209 1.69 -16.74 -4.00
CA ASN A 209 2.54 -16.69 -5.18
C ASN A 209 1.99 -15.69 -6.22
N ASN A 210 0.69 -15.73 -6.51
CA ASN A 210 0.08 -14.80 -7.46
C ASN A 210 0.13 -13.35 -6.95
N ALA A 211 -0.06 -13.13 -5.64
CA ALA A 211 0.09 -11.82 -5.02
C ALA A 211 1.53 -11.27 -5.18
N ASN A 212 2.55 -12.11 -4.96
CA ASN A 212 3.96 -11.72 -5.10
C ASN A 212 4.37 -11.46 -6.56
N VAL A 213 3.82 -12.21 -7.51
CA VAL A 213 4.15 -12.08 -8.95
C VAL A 213 3.38 -10.93 -9.59
N GLN A 214 2.07 -10.84 -9.39
CA GLN A 214 1.23 -9.84 -10.07
C GLN A 214 1.38 -8.46 -9.42
N CYS A 215 1.40 -8.40 -8.07
CA CYS A 215 1.55 -7.16 -7.31
C CYS A 215 3.02 -6.93 -6.89
N PHE A 216 3.96 -7.22 -7.79
CA PHE A 216 5.41 -7.27 -7.50
C PHE A 216 5.99 -5.97 -6.94
N ASP A 217 5.50 -4.81 -7.39
CA ASP A 217 5.98 -3.49 -6.92
C ASP A 217 5.78 -3.27 -5.40
N SER A 218 5.03 -4.16 -4.76
CA SER A 218 4.78 -4.18 -3.32
C SER A 218 5.30 -5.41 -2.58
N ALA A 219 5.97 -6.36 -3.24
CA ALA A 219 6.43 -7.60 -2.61
C ALA A 219 7.33 -7.35 -1.38
N PHE A 220 8.23 -6.37 -1.44
CA PHE A 220 9.05 -6.00 -0.28
C PHE A 220 8.23 -5.39 0.87
N LEU A 221 7.20 -4.60 0.57
CA LEU A 221 6.32 -4.03 1.60
C LEU A 221 5.53 -5.12 2.32
N ARG A 222 5.16 -6.19 1.60
CA ARG A 222 4.52 -7.39 2.16
C ARG A 222 5.48 -8.16 3.07
N LEU A 223 6.75 -8.31 2.69
CA LEU A 223 7.76 -8.96 3.54
C LEU A 223 7.94 -8.23 4.89
N ILE A 224 8.15 -6.90 4.85
CA ILE A 224 8.30 -6.11 6.09
C ILE A 224 6.96 -5.87 6.79
N GLY A 225 5.85 -6.28 6.16
CA GLY A 225 4.47 -6.16 6.63
C GLY A 225 3.96 -4.72 6.81
N TYR A 226 4.72 -3.68 6.46
CA TYR A 226 4.36 -2.27 6.63
C TYR A 226 4.02 -1.61 5.30
N ALA A 227 2.90 -0.88 5.25
CA ALA A 227 2.37 -0.26 4.03
C ALA A 227 2.12 -1.26 2.88
N ALA A 228 2.06 -2.56 3.20
CA ALA A 228 1.71 -3.61 2.27
C ALA A 228 0.30 -3.35 1.71
N PRO A 229 0.07 -3.48 0.39
CA PRO A 229 -1.27 -3.42 -0.13
C PRO A 229 -2.07 -4.64 0.30
N VAL A 230 -3.37 -4.46 0.49
CA VAL A 230 -4.30 -5.58 0.59
C VAL A 230 -4.55 -6.11 -0.82
N VAL A 231 -4.31 -7.40 -1.03
CA VAL A 231 -4.53 -8.06 -2.32
C VAL A 231 -5.93 -8.65 -2.36
N VAL A 232 -6.72 -8.27 -3.35
CA VAL A 232 -8.10 -8.73 -3.50
C VAL A 232 -8.16 -9.71 -4.66
N PHE A 233 -8.54 -10.95 -4.38
CA PHE A 233 -8.80 -11.95 -5.41
C PHE A 233 -10.29 -11.97 -5.77
N ALA A 234 -10.60 -11.70 -7.04
CA ALA A 234 -11.95 -11.90 -7.57
C ALA A 234 -12.10 -13.38 -7.99
N VAL A 235 -12.89 -14.11 -7.20
CA VAL A 235 -13.12 -15.56 -7.33
C VAL A 235 -14.53 -15.83 -7.87
N ARG A 236 -14.86 -17.11 -8.09
CA ARG A 236 -16.17 -17.51 -8.64
C ARG A 236 -17.26 -17.44 -7.59
N ALA A 237 -17.05 -18.11 -6.46
CA ALA A 237 -18.03 -18.23 -5.39
C ALA A 237 -17.29 -18.42 -4.06
N VAL A 238 -17.77 -17.80 -2.98
CA VAL A 238 -17.20 -18.03 -1.64
C VAL A 238 -18.18 -18.87 -0.83
N ALA A 239 -17.70 -19.90 -0.12
CA ALA A 239 -18.61 -20.82 0.57
C ALA A 239 -19.51 -20.08 1.60
N ASN A 240 -20.83 -20.14 1.37
CA ASN A 240 -21.89 -19.53 2.19
C ASN A 240 -21.77 -18.00 2.41
N ASN A 241 -20.90 -17.31 1.66
CA ASN A 241 -20.62 -15.89 1.80
C ASN A 241 -20.36 -15.27 0.42
N LYS A 242 -20.22 -13.95 0.33
CA LYS A 242 -19.85 -13.25 -0.93
C LYS A 242 -18.41 -12.72 -0.93
N GLY A 243 -17.70 -12.98 0.16
CA GLY A 243 -16.32 -12.60 0.38
C GLY A 243 -15.75 -13.38 1.57
N CYS A 244 -14.43 -13.38 1.69
CA CYS A 244 -13.76 -13.90 2.86
C CYS A 244 -12.42 -13.21 3.10
N SER A 245 -12.14 -12.98 4.39
CA SER A 245 -10.90 -12.45 4.91
C SER A 245 -10.49 -13.25 6.14
N LEU A 246 -9.20 -13.62 6.21
CA LEU A 246 -8.60 -14.22 7.40
C LEU A 246 -8.10 -13.16 8.39
N GLY A 247 -8.56 -11.92 8.24
CA GLY A 247 -8.20 -10.82 9.12
C GLY A 247 -6.77 -10.33 8.89
N PRO A 248 -6.10 -9.80 9.94
CA PRO A 248 -4.77 -9.19 9.79
C PRO A 248 -3.64 -10.20 9.55
N PHE A 249 -3.94 -11.50 9.63
CA PHE A 249 -2.98 -12.59 9.49
C PHE A 249 -2.60 -12.88 8.02
N THR A 250 -3.40 -12.40 7.06
CA THR A 250 -3.10 -12.48 5.62
C THR A 250 -3.10 -11.09 5.01
N ASP A 251 -2.29 -10.90 3.97
CA ASP A 251 -2.28 -9.66 3.18
C ASP A 251 -3.34 -9.67 2.06
N TYR A 252 -4.16 -10.72 1.99
CA TYR A 252 -5.11 -10.91 0.90
C TYR A 252 -6.50 -11.29 1.39
N VAL A 253 -7.48 -11.00 0.55
CA VAL A 253 -8.90 -11.33 0.72
C VAL A 253 -9.48 -11.87 -0.58
N THR A 254 -10.63 -12.52 -0.48
CA THR A 254 -11.38 -13.05 -1.63
C THR A 254 -12.76 -12.39 -1.70
N ILE A 255 -13.22 -12.09 -2.92
CA ILE A 255 -14.56 -11.56 -3.19
C ILE A 255 -15.15 -12.26 -4.41
N GLU A 256 -16.47 -12.39 -4.46
CA GLU A 256 -17.13 -12.87 -5.67
C GLU A 256 -17.01 -11.86 -6.81
N GLY A 257 -16.44 -12.28 -7.94
CA GLY A 257 -16.20 -11.38 -9.07
C GLY A 257 -17.49 -10.87 -9.74
N LYS A 258 -18.56 -11.68 -9.70
CA LYS A 258 -19.88 -11.31 -10.27
C LYS A 258 -20.70 -10.40 -9.36
N ASP A 259 -20.45 -10.42 -8.05
CA ASP A 259 -21.12 -9.58 -7.06
C ASP A 259 -20.10 -9.09 -6.01
N PRO A 260 -19.28 -8.09 -6.37
CA PRO A 260 -18.15 -7.63 -5.56
C PRO A 260 -18.55 -6.71 -4.40
N ILE A 261 -19.81 -6.75 -3.96
CA ILE A 261 -20.38 -5.89 -2.89
C ILE A 261 -19.59 -5.97 -1.57
N CYS A 262 -18.89 -7.08 -1.33
CA CYS A 262 -18.05 -7.29 -0.15
C CYS A 262 -16.67 -6.63 -0.23
N LEU A 263 -16.29 -5.97 -1.33
CA LEU A 263 -14.93 -5.42 -1.51
C LEU A 263 -14.48 -4.56 -0.33
N ALA A 264 -15.28 -3.55 0.07
CA ALA A 264 -14.92 -2.68 1.18
C ALA A 264 -14.97 -3.42 2.53
N HIS A 265 -15.89 -4.36 2.68
CA HIS A 265 -16.10 -5.15 3.89
C HIS A 265 -14.88 -6.06 4.17
N GLU A 266 -14.45 -6.85 3.19
CA GLU A 266 -13.32 -7.78 3.36
C GLU A 266 -11.99 -7.05 3.56
N VAL A 267 -11.78 -5.94 2.85
CA VAL A 267 -10.58 -5.12 3.04
C VAL A 267 -10.56 -4.52 4.46
N ALA A 268 -11.72 -4.20 5.04
CA ALA A 268 -11.79 -3.74 6.43
C ALA A 268 -11.44 -4.87 7.41
N HIS A 269 -11.88 -6.10 7.14
CA HIS A 269 -11.46 -7.28 7.89
C HIS A 269 -9.94 -7.51 7.82
N ALA A 270 -9.32 -7.35 6.65
CA ALA A 270 -7.86 -7.42 6.50
C ALA A 270 -7.13 -6.35 7.33
N CYS A 271 -7.78 -5.20 7.59
CA CYS A 271 -7.27 -4.17 8.49
C CYS A 271 -7.49 -4.51 9.99
N GLY A 272 -8.04 -5.68 10.30
CA GLY A 272 -8.32 -6.17 11.65
C GLY A 272 -9.68 -5.79 12.20
N LEU A 273 -10.58 -5.26 11.37
CA LEU A 273 -11.95 -4.97 11.80
C LEU A 273 -12.72 -6.27 12.06
N TRP A 274 -13.55 -6.32 13.10
CA TRP A 274 -14.40 -7.49 13.41
C TRP A 274 -15.87 -7.18 13.15
N HIS A 275 -16.66 -8.23 13.00
CA HIS A 275 -18.07 -8.11 12.70
C HIS A 275 -18.84 -7.27 13.74
N ASN A 276 -19.86 -6.55 13.27
CA ASN A 276 -20.78 -5.77 14.07
C ASN A 276 -22.22 -5.96 13.56
N GLY A 277 -23.17 -6.26 14.44
CA GLY A 277 -24.55 -6.61 14.05
C GLY A 277 -25.39 -5.49 13.42
N GLY A 278 -24.93 -4.23 13.42
CA GLY A 278 -25.69 -3.11 12.83
C GLY A 278 -25.81 -3.23 11.31
N ARG A 279 -27.01 -3.17 10.74
CA ARG A 279 -27.26 -3.42 9.30
C ARG A 279 -26.57 -2.41 8.36
N ALA A 280 -26.44 -1.16 8.79
CA ALA A 280 -25.71 -0.13 8.04
C ALA A 280 -24.19 -0.19 8.25
N ASN A 281 -23.72 -1.01 9.21
CA ASN A 281 -22.32 -1.09 9.55
C ASN A 281 -21.53 -1.78 8.44
N LEU A 282 -20.40 -1.21 8.04
CA LEU A 282 -19.51 -1.79 7.03
C LEU A 282 -19.08 -3.21 7.41
N ALA A 283 -18.91 -3.52 8.70
CA ALA A 283 -18.55 -4.86 9.18
C ALA A 283 -19.77 -5.71 9.56
N ASN A 284 -20.93 -5.52 8.96
CA ASN A 284 -22.06 -6.41 9.19
C ASN A 284 -21.80 -7.81 8.64
N HIS A 285 -22.40 -8.84 9.25
CA HIS A 285 -22.36 -10.23 8.75
C HIS A 285 -22.88 -10.38 7.30
N ILE A 286 -23.60 -9.38 6.79
CA ILE A 286 -24.02 -9.25 5.40
C ILE A 286 -23.37 -7.99 4.82
N CYS A 287 -22.70 -8.13 3.68
CA CYS A 287 -22.07 -7.01 2.99
C CYS A 287 -23.06 -5.95 2.49
N GLY A 288 -22.56 -4.74 2.25
CA GLY A 288 -23.33 -3.60 1.73
C GLY A 288 -23.54 -2.45 2.72
N GLY A 289 -23.16 -2.63 3.99
CA GLY A 289 -23.06 -1.53 4.95
C GLY A 289 -21.94 -0.55 4.60
N THR A 290 -22.06 0.69 5.07
CA THR A 290 -21.14 1.78 4.74
C THR A 290 -20.62 2.55 5.96
N GLU A 291 -21.20 2.31 7.14
CA GLU A 291 -20.92 3.09 8.34
C GLU A 291 -19.91 2.41 9.25
N LEU A 292 -19.12 3.20 9.99
CA LEU A 292 -18.22 2.72 11.02
C LEU A 292 -18.39 3.53 12.30
N LYS A 293 -18.35 2.84 13.44
CA LYS A 293 -18.28 3.50 14.76
C LYS A 293 -16.88 4.09 14.97
N GLY A 294 -16.76 5.10 15.85
CA GLY A 294 -15.48 5.75 16.16
C GLY A 294 -14.34 4.77 16.47
N TRP A 295 -14.57 3.78 17.34
CA TRP A 295 -13.56 2.76 17.64
C TRP A 295 -13.21 1.85 16.44
N GLN A 296 -14.17 1.59 15.53
CA GLN A 296 -13.91 0.80 14.32
C GLN A 296 -13.04 1.59 13.33
N ILE A 297 -13.24 2.90 13.25
CA ILE A 297 -12.40 3.80 12.45
C ILE A 297 -10.94 3.71 12.94
N GLU A 298 -10.71 3.75 14.25
CA GLU A 298 -9.36 3.65 14.81
C GLU A 298 -8.71 2.27 14.58
N ILE A 299 -9.48 1.17 14.66
CA ILE A 299 -8.96 -0.17 14.35
C ILE A 299 -8.46 -0.25 12.91
N VAL A 300 -9.24 0.27 11.95
CA VAL A 300 -8.86 0.30 10.54
C VAL A 300 -7.64 1.20 10.33
N ARG A 301 -7.65 2.41 10.91
CA ARG A 301 -6.56 3.41 10.75
C ARG A 301 -5.23 2.98 11.37
N SER A 302 -5.25 2.11 12.38
CA SER A 302 -4.07 1.57 13.07
C SER A 302 -3.49 0.32 12.42
N SER A 303 -4.13 -0.20 11.37
CA SER A 303 -3.61 -1.36 10.62
C SER A 303 -2.28 -1.05 9.94
N ARG A 304 -1.39 -2.05 9.89
CA ARG A 304 -0.12 -2.00 9.15
C ARG A 304 -0.26 -1.67 7.65
N HIS A 305 -1.45 -1.87 7.07
CA HIS A 305 -1.76 -1.54 5.68
C HIS A 305 -2.08 -0.05 5.46
N VAL A 306 -2.44 0.68 6.52
CA VAL A 306 -2.91 2.07 6.45
C VAL A 306 -1.83 3.01 6.96
N THR A 307 -1.27 3.81 6.05
CA THR A 307 -0.10 4.66 6.36
C THR A 307 -0.35 6.11 6.02
N PHE A 308 0.44 7.04 6.58
CA PHE A 308 0.30 8.46 6.26
C PHE A 308 0.55 8.76 4.78
N LEU A 309 -0.17 9.76 4.26
CA LEU A 309 -0.10 10.18 2.87
C LEU A 309 1.30 10.68 2.48
#